data_AF-A0A948TRQ0-F1
#
_entry.id   AF-A0A948TRQ0-F1
#
_cell.length_a   1.000
_cell.length_b   1.000
_cell.length_c   1.000
_cell.angle_alpha   90.00
_cell.angle_beta   90.00
_cell.angle_gamma   90.00
#
_symmetry.space_group_name_H-M   'P 1'
#
loop_
_entity.id
_entity.type
_entity.pdbx_description
1 polymer ?
#
loop_
_entity_poly.entity_id
_entity_poly.type
_entity_poly.pdbx_seq_one_letter_code
_entity_poly.pdbx_strand_id
1 'polypeptide(L)'
;MIQADDTLAEKTLAVLARWDTHVSTNSKPLRYAWVEIINKRDWAKALEVSERGNQLRQASPLGIILPNEVRLGIIRKMRVLKDMARIAPRKDHRQGAAIAQSSEPTRHA
;
A
#
# COMPACT_ATOMS: atom_id res chain seq x y z
N MET A 1 0.49 -12.27 7.13
CA MET A 1 1.74 -12.47 7.89
C MET A 1 1.60 -11.99 9.32
N ILE A 2 1.25 -10.72 9.61
CA ILE A 2 0.90 -10.31 10.99
C ILE A 2 -0.57 -10.59 11.32
N GLN A 3 -1.46 -10.45 10.33
CA GLN A 3 -2.88 -10.81 10.48
C GLN A 3 -3.13 -12.25 10.96
N ALA A 4 -2.14 -13.13 10.82
CA ALA A 4 -2.26 -14.56 11.08
C ALA A 4 -1.28 -15.07 12.16
N ASP A 5 -0.44 -14.20 12.73
CA ASP A 5 0.57 -14.56 13.73
C ASP A 5 0.51 -13.58 14.90
N ASP A 6 -0.17 -14.01 15.97
CA ASP A 6 -0.36 -13.20 17.17
C ASP A 6 0.95 -12.93 17.91
N THR A 7 1.93 -13.84 17.81
CA THR A 7 3.25 -13.63 18.42
C THR A 7 4.01 -12.49 17.73
N LEU A 8 3.80 -12.32 16.43
CA LEU A 8 4.39 -11.23 15.67
C LEU A 8 3.71 -9.90 15.97
N ALA A 9 2.39 -9.91 16.21
CA ALA A 9 1.65 -8.73 16.66
C ALA A 9 2.15 -8.25 18.02
N GLU A 10 2.31 -9.14 19.00
CA GLU A 10 2.84 -8.83 20.33
C GLU A 10 4.27 -8.26 20.28
N LYS A 11 5.17 -8.89 19.52
CA LYS A 11 6.53 -8.36 19.30
C LYS A 11 6.50 -6.97 18.69
N THR A 12 5.55 -6.71 17.80
CA THR A 12 5.39 -5.39 17.19
C THR A 12 4.97 -4.34 18.20
N LEU A 13 4.00 -4.66 19.05
CA LEU A 13 3.57 -3.77 20.13
C LEU A 13 4.69 -3.49 21.13
N ALA A 14 5.50 -4.50 21.47
CA ALA A 14 6.65 -4.33 22.37
C ALA A 14 7.72 -3.38 21.79
N VAL A 15 8.00 -3.48 20.49
CA VAL A 15 8.92 -2.54 19.80
C VAL A 15 8.36 -1.11 19.80
N LEU A 16 7.07 -0.95 19.52
CA LEU A 16 6.42 0.37 19.54
C LEU A 16 6.42 0.99 20.93
N ALA A 17 6.18 0.20 21.98
CA ALA A 17 6.27 0.65 23.37
C ALA A 17 7.69 1.13 23.72
N ARG A 18 8.72 0.38 23.29
CA ARG A 18 10.12 0.79 23.48
C ARG A 18 10.43 2.10 22.77
N TRP A 19 9.91 2.33 21.56
CA TRP A 19 10.15 3.59 20.83
C TRP A 19 9.57 4.80 21.52
N ASP A 20 8.49 4.64 22.30
CA ASP A 20 7.89 5.76 23.02
C ASP A 20 8.85 6.38 24.05
N THR A 21 9.87 5.64 24.47
CA THR A 21 10.90 6.10 25.42
C THR A 21 12.09 6.83 24.77
N HIS A 22 12.29 6.70 23.46
CA HIS A 22 13.53 7.16 22.79
C HIS A 22 13.33 8.00 21.53
N VAL A 23 12.11 8.01 20.95
CA VAL A 23 11.85 8.66 19.67
C VAL A 23 11.08 9.97 19.87
N SER A 24 11.33 10.95 19.00
CA SER A 24 10.72 12.28 19.04
C SER A 24 9.20 12.26 19.25
N THR A 25 8.70 13.23 20.01
CA THR A 25 7.27 13.46 20.26
C THR A 25 6.48 13.69 18.97
N ASN A 26 7.11 14.30 17.96
CA ASN A 26 6.50 14.56 16.64
C ASN A 26 6.06 13.28 15.91
N SER A 27 6.69 12.14 16.19
CA SER A 27 6.31 10.86 15.58
C SER A 27 5.30 10.04 16.41
N LYS A 28 4.93 10.52 17.60
CA LYS A 28 3.96 9.88 18.49
C LYS A 28 2.60 9.60 17.84
N PRO A 29 2.02 10.52 17.02
CA PRO A 29 0.77 10.24 16.32
C PRO A 29 0.85 9.06 15.34
N LEU A 30 2.02 8.83 14.72
CA LEU A 30 2.21 7.69 13.80
C LEU A 30 2.38 6.38 14.57
N ARG A 31 3.07 6.40 15.72
CA ARG A 31 3.22 5.23 16.60
C ARG A 31 1.86 4.78 17.14
N TYR A 32 1.04 5.72 17.61
CA TYR A 32 -0.30 5.42 18.11
C TYR A 32 -1.20 4.83 17.02
N ALA A 33 -1.16 5.40 15.82
CA ALA A 33 -1.87 4.84 14.69
C ALA A 33 -1.41 3.41 14.36
N TRP A 34 -0.12 3.11 14.47
CA TRP A 34 0.38 1.74 14.31
C TRP A 34 -0.12 0.78 15.40
N VAL A 35 -0.14 1.21 16.67
CA VAL A 35 -0.74 0.41 17.76
C VAL A 35 -2.21 0.12 17.46
N GLU A 36 -2.98 1.12 17.02
CA GLU A 36 -4.38 0.91 16.65
C GLU A 36 -4.54 -0.06 15.47
N ILE A 37 -3.72 0.07 14.43
CA ILE A 37 -3.75 -0.81 13.25
C ILE A 37 -3.50 -2.26 13.65
N ILE A 38 -2.53 -2.50 14.53
CA ILE A 38 -2.17 -3.85 14.97
C ILE A 38 -3.30 -4.44 15.82
N ASN A 39 -3.78 -3.69 16.83
CA ASN A 39 -4.84 -4.14 17.73
C ASN A 39 -6.17 -4.39 17.01
N LYS A 40 -6.55 -3.49 16.09
CA LYS A 40 -7.80 -3.59 15.33
C LYS A 40 -7.66 -4.45 14.06
N ARG A 41 -6.44 -4.91 13.76
CA ARG A 41 -6.08 -5.58 12.49
C ARG A 41 -6.55 -4.79 11.25
N ASP A 42 -6.56 -3.46 11.35
CA ASP A 42 -7.08 -2.54 10.34
C ASP A 42 -5.97 -2.06 9.40
N TRP A 43 -5.49 -2.98 8.56
CA TRP A 43 -4.37 -2.72 7.65
C TRP A 43 -4.72 -1.77 6.50
N ALA A 44 -6.02 -1.53 6.26
CA ALA A 44 -6.47 -0.62 5.22
C ALA A 44 -5.91 0.80 5.43
N LYS A 45 -5.79 1.25 6.68
CA LYS A 45 -5.20 2.56 7.03
C LYS A 45 -3.75 2.73 6.57
N ALA A 46 -2.93 1.68 6.67
CA ALA A 46 -1.53 1.73 6.21
C ALA A 46 -1.42 1.61 4.67
N LEU A 47 -2.42 1.00 4.03
CA LEU A 47 -2.45 0.76 2.59
C LEU A 47 -3.15 1.88 1.80
N GLU A 48 -3.81 2.80 2.50
CA GLU A 48 -4.50 3.93 1.88
C GLU A 48 -3.56 4.77 1.00
N VAL A 49 -4.06 5.20 -0.15
CA VAL A 49 -3.36 6.11 -1.08
C VAL A 49 -3.59 7.56 -0.64
N SER A 50 -3.14 7.87 0.58
CA SER A 50 -3.20 9.19 1.19
C SER A 50 -1.83 9.61 1.71
N GLU A 51 -1.63 10.90 2.00
CA GLU A 51 -0.41 11.38 2.66
C GLU A 51 -0.20 10.64 3.99
N ARG A 52 -1.27 10.48 4.77
CA ARG A 52 -1.25 9.79 6.05
C ARG A 52 -0.86 8.32 5.89
N GLY A 53 -1.45 7.62 4.91
CA GLY A 53 -1.06 6.25 4.57
C GLY A 53 0.42 6.15 4.18
N ASN A 54 0.94 7.15 3.45
CA ASN A 54 2.35 7.20 3.08
C ASN A 54 3.28 7.37 4.30
N GLN A 55 2.94 8.30 5.21
CA GLN A 55 3.66 8.48 6.47
C GLN A 55 3.66 7.19 7.30
N LEU A 56 2.53 6.48 7.37
CA LEU A 56 2.44 5.21 8.08
C LEU A 56 3.37 4.15 7.47
N ARG A 57 3.38 4.01 6.14
CA ARG A 57 4.30 3.07 5.46
C ARG A 57 5.76 3.39 5.72
N GLN A 58 6.14 4.67 5.69
CA GLN A 58 7.51 5.10 6.00
C GLN A 58 7.90 4.83 7.45
N ALA A 59 6.95 5.01 8.38
CA ALA A 59 7.15 4.78 9.81
C ALA A 59 6.82 3.34 10.27
N SER A 60 6.81 2.37 9.35
CA SER A 60 6.37 1.01 9.67
C SER A 60 7.35 0.30 10.63
N PRO A 61 6.88 -0.28 11.75
CA PRO A 61 7.72 -1.06 12.65
C PRO A 61 8.16 -2.40 12.06
N LEU A 62 7.50 -2.85 10.99
CA LEU A 62 7.69 -4.18 10.41
C LEU A 62 9.07 -4.36 9.78
N GLY A 63 9.67 -3.26 9.29
CA GLY A 63 11.04 -3.29 8.78
C GLY A 63 12.04 -3.78 9.82
N ILE A 64 11.79 -3.52 11.11
CA ILE A 64 12.71 -3.85 12.20
C ILE A 64 12.43 -5.24 12.79
N ILE A 65 11.18 -5.67 12.83
CA ILE A 65 10.79 -6.92 13.50
C ILE A 65 10.95 -8.14 12.61
N LEU A 66 10.79 -7.97 11.30
CA LEU A 66 10.89 -9.10 10.38
C LEU A 66 12.34 -9.59 10.25
N PRO A 67 12.58 -10.91 10.33
CA PRO A 67 13.88 -11.49 10.04
C PRO A 67 14.39 -11.06 8.66
N ASN A 68 15.71 -10.94 8.51
CA ASN A 68 16.31 -10.50 7.25
C ASN A 68 15.88 -11.34 6.05
N GLU A 69 15.79 -12.66 6.20
CA GLU A 69 15.34 -13.58 5.15
C GLU A 69 13.91 -13.25 4.67
N VAL A 70 13.01 -12.95 5.61
CA VAL A 70 11.61 -12.62 5.33
C VAL A 70 11.53 -11.27 4.63
N ARG A 71 12.28 -10.28 5.11
CA ARG A 71 12.37 -8.95 4.50
C ARG A 71 12.87 -9.04 3.05
N LEU A 72 13.95 -9.78 2.83
CA LEU A 72 14.52 -10.01 1.49
C LEU A 72 13.56 -10.78 0.59
N GLY A 73 12.85 -11.77 1.14
CA GLY A 73 11.80 -12.50 0.42
C GLY A 73 10.67 -11.59 -0.07
N ILE A 74 10.19 -10.67 0.78
CA ILE A 74 9.19 -9.67 0.42
C ILE A 74 9.72 -8.74 -0.67
N ILE A 75 10.94 -8.21 -0.52
CA ILE A 75 11.56 -7.30 -1.50
C ILE A 75 11.68 -7.97 -2.87
N ARG A 76 12.11 -9.24 -2.92
CA ARG A 76 12.18 -10.00 -4.17
C ARG A 76 10.81 -10.15 -4.84
N LYS A 77 9.78 -10.54 -4.08
CA LYS A 77 8.40 -10.65 -4.59
C LYS A 77 7.89 -9.32 -5.14
N MET A 78 8.16 -8.22 -4.44
CA MET A 78 7.74 -6.88 -4.88
C MET A 78 8.44 -6.42 -6.17
N ARG A 79 9.72 -6.77 -6.36
CA ARG A 79 10.42 -6.49 -7.63
C ARG A 79 9.75 -7.20 -8.80
N VAL A 80 9.48 -8.50 -8.65
CA VAL A 80 8.78 -9.29 -9.68
C VAL A 80 7.42 -8.69 -10.02
N LEU A 81 6.62 -8.32 -9.00
CA LEU A 81 5.32 -7.69 -9.20
C LEU A 81 5.44 -6.34 -9.94
N LYS A 82 6.42 -5.52 -9.58
CA LYS A 82 6.68 -4.23 -10.24
C LYS A 82 7.07 -4.42 -11.71
N ASP A 83 7.89 -5.41 -12.00
CA ASP A 83 8.35 -5.70 -13.36
C ASP A 83 7.20 -6.26 -14.21
N MET A 84 6.38 -7.16 -13.66
CA MET A 84 5.16 -7.64 -14.31
C MET A 84 4.17 -6.50 -14.61
N ALA A 85 3.96 -5.57 -13.68
CA ALA A 85 3.08 -4.42 -13.87
C ALA A 85 3.60 -3.44 -14.95
N ARG A 86 4.91 -3.39 -15.19
CA ARG A 86 5.51 -2.59 -16.28
C ARG A 86 5.33 -3.24 -17.64
N ILE A 87 5.34 -4.57 -17.69
CA ILE A 87 5.22 -5.37 -18.92
C ILE A 87 3.75 -5.53 -19.33
N ALA A 88 2.83 -5.55 -18.36
CA ALA A 88 1.40 -5.69 -18.63
C ALA A 88 0.88 -4.55 -19.52
N PRO A 89 0.17 -4.85 -20.64
CA PRO A 89 -0.42 -3.82 -21.47
C PRO A 89 -1.43 -3.02 -20.63
N ARG A 90 -1.26 -1.69 -20.59
CA ARG A 90 -2.28 -0.81 -20.03
C ARG A 90 -3.55 -1.02 -20.85
N LYS A 91 -4.63 -1.50 -20.21
CA LYS A 91 -5.96 -1.52 -20.83
C LYS A 91 -6.39 -0.07 -21.06
N ASP A 92 -6.01 0.48 -22.21
CA ASP A 92 -6.51 1.76 -22.68
C ASP A 92 -8.00 1.59 -22.96
N HIS A 93 -8.86 2.18 -22.11
CA HIS A 93 -10.31 2.19 -22.30
C HIS A 93 -10.74 3.23 -23.36
N ARG A 94 -9.88 3.52 -24.36
CA ARG A 94 -10.21 4.38 -25.50
C ARG A 94 -10.41 3.55 -26.76
N GLN A 95 -11.48 2.77 -26.81
CA GLN A 95 -12.05 2.28 -28.06
C GLN A 95 -13.57 2.23 -27.89
N GLY A 96 -14.26 3.21 -28.48
CA GLY A 96 -15.72 3.29 -28.45
C GLY A 96 -16.31 4.67 -28.71
N ALA A 97 -15.77 5.49 -29.62
CA ALA A 97 -16.47 6.68 -30.14
C ALA A 97 -15.87 7.14 -31.47
N ALA A 98 -16.00 6.33 -32.54
CA ALA A 98 -15.67 6.78 -33.89
C ALA A 98 -16.40 5.96 -34.96
N ILE A 99 -17.73 5.96 -34.95
CA ILE A 99 -18.52 5.72 -36.16
C ILE A 99 -19.91 6.36 -36.02
N ALA A 100 -20.00 7.67 -36.30
CA ALA A 100 -21.24 8.25 -36.80
C ALA A 100 -20.92 8.71 -38.22
N GLN A 101 -21.36 7.87 -39.15
CA GLN A 101 -21.11 7.96 -40.57
C GLN A 101 -21.78 9.20 -41.15
N SER A 102 -21.01 9.90 -41.98
CA SER A 102 -21.47 10.81 -43.00
C SER A 102 -22.60 10.18 -43.82
N SER A 103 -23.73 10.86 -43.92
CA SER A 103 -24.75 10.61 -44.95
C SER A 103 -25.54 11.89 -45.15
N GLU A 104 -24.91 12.82 -45.85
CA GLU A 104 -25.62 13.80 -46.67
C GLU A 104 -25.73 13.18 -48.07
N PRO A 105 -26.93 13.14 -48.66
CA PRO A 105 -26.99 13.39 -50.09
C PRO A 105 -28.03 14.47 -50.39
N THR A 106 -27.52 15.54 -50.98
CA THR A 106 -28.25 16.43 -51.88
C THR A 106 -29.06 15.63 -52.90
N ARG A 107 -30.35 15.94 -53.07
CA ARG A 107 -30.95 16.36 -54.37
C ARG A 107 -32.47 16.57 -54.30
N HIS A 108 -32.87 17.75 -54.76
CA HIS A 108 -34.01 18.13 -55.60
C HIS A 108 -35.31 17.32 -55.56
N ALA A 109 -36.40 18.00 -55.19
CA ALA A 109 -37.48 18.39 -56.10
C ALA A 109 -38.21 19.62 -55.54
#